data_AF-A0A5K4F869-F1
#
_entry.id   AF-A0A5K4F869-F1
#
_cell.length_a   1.000
_cell.length_b   1.000
_cell.length_c   1.000
_cell.angle_alpha   90.00
_cell.angle_beta   90.00
_cell.angle_gamma   90.00
#
_symmetry.space_group_name_H-M   'P 1'
#
loop_
_entity.id
_entity.type
_entity.pdbx_description
1 polymer ?
#
loop_
_entity_poly.entity_id
_entity_poly.type
_entity_poly.pdbx_seq_one_letter_code
_entity_poly.pdbx_strand_id
1 'polypeptide(L)'
;MQEYQSTLFHVHKYGEKYFTDTFLNATKAKIRGYFTGVIRPVNLSSVASKLQIPENLINSIVSSLISTGRLYGNLIAGRSGFVPKCYTYAEDTYINSFYSQNGYVEWNYLKRLNIPDPSSYLKTEFPSAIHLPGLTVNPLIVDQLKSLISGVVRDVSWIDLSHYIPNGLDSNERSALVNPLLKDAPVKLLETYLIADKFIERCEAFIDTYLKKKAQTAFHHEHHAILSSPTQQQSVEVNTPKQAVTLSKGGFGFGAREIKTKNVKKKYNPSKRKTSSSSAANDPENNFSSGIGDSQSLIKDLFARYVLMDDVRSILSSQLPSDVPSEVIDQVADVLELTLQQSFIRYIGSLVSPNAGANFDRQKKLQTQEVVNSMVLSLQVIKFSSF
;
A
#
# COMPACT_ATOMS: atom_id res chain seq x y z
N MET A 1 -11.70 -72.58 -67.89
CA MET A 1 -11.91 -71.14 -67.63
C MET A 1 -11.27 -70.84 -66.30
N GLN A 2 -10.17 -70.08 -66.26
CA GLN A 2 -9.59 -69.62 -65.01
C GLN A 2 -10.44 -68.44 -64.52
N GLU A 3 -11.16 -68.62 -63.41
CA GLU A 3 -11.85 -67.54 -62.73
C GLU A 3 -10.82 -66.49 -62.30
N TYR A 4 -10.92 -65.30 -62.88
CA TYR A 4 -10.16 -64.14 -62.43
C TYR A 4 -10.72 -63.71 -61.07
N GLN A 5 -10.19 -64.26 -59.98
CA GLN A 5 -10.40 -63.73 -58.63
C GLN A 5 -9.51 -62.48 -58.46
N SER A 6 -9.87 -61.39 -59.14
CA SER A 6 -9.28 -60.08 -58.86
C SER A 6 -10.15 -59.32 -57.86
N THR A 7 -9.54 -58.84 -56.78
CA THR A 7 -10.20 -57.97 -55.80
C THR A 7 -10.62 -56.66 -56.48
N LEU A 8 -11.93 -56.44 -56.63
CA LEU A 8 -12.48 -55.26 -57.32
C LEU A 8 -12.38 -53.98 -56.48
N PHE A 9 -12.63 -54.08 -55.17
CA PHE A 9 -12.54 -52.96 -54.24
C PHE A 9 -12.07 -53.43 -52.86
N HIS A 10 -11.12 -52.70 -52.29
CA HIS A 10 -10.89 -52.71 -50.85
C HIS A 10 -11.87 -51.72 -50.20
N VAL A 11 -12.59 -52.21 -49.18
CA VAL A 11 -13.65 -51.46 -48.52
C VAL A 11 -13.37 -51.43 -47.02
N HIS A 12 -13.36 -50.23 -46.47
CA HIS A 12 -13.17 -49.97 -45.05
C HIS A 12 -14.50 -49.61 -44.40
N LYS A 13 -14.86 -50.32 -43.33
CA LYS A 13 -16.05 -50.02 -42.51
C LYS A 13 -15.70 -48.99 -41.44
N TYR A 14 -16.44 -47.88 -41.39
CA TYR A 14 -16.38 -46.87 -40.33
C TYR A 14 -17.80 -46.64 -39.80
N GLY A 15 -18.10 -47.25 -38.64
CA GLY A 15 -19.47 -47.28 -38.11
C GLY A 15 -20.42 -48.05 -39.03
N GLU A 16 -21.52 -47.42 -39.45
CA GLU A 16 -22.49 -47.99 -40.40
C GLU A 16 -22.16 -47.71 -41.87
N LYS A 17 -21.09 -46.97 -42.16
CA LYS A 17 -20.71 -46.56 -43.52
C LYS A 17 -19.51 -47.34 -44.03
N TYR A 18 -19.52 -47.61 -45.33
CA TYR A 18 -18.45 -48.27 -46.05
C TYR A 18 -17.76 -47.29 -47.00
N PHE A 19 -16.44 -47.23 -46.95
CA PHE A 19 -15.62 -46.34 -47.76
C PHE A 19 -14.66 -47.13 -48.63
N THR A 20 -14.45 -46.69 -49.87
CA THR A 20 -13.42 -47.24 -50.77
C THR A 20 -12.07 -46.59 -50.48
N ASP A 21 -10.99 -47.29 -50.84
CA ASP A 21 -9.62 -46.74 -50.79
C ASP A 21 -9.48 -45.44 -51.57
N THR A 22 -10.11 -45.36 -52.74
CA THR A 22 -10.11 -44.16 -53.59
C THR A 22 -10.70 -42.96 -52.86
N PHE A 23 -11.82 -43.15 -52.16
CA PHE A 23 -12.45 -42.11 -51.36
C PHE A 23 -11.58 -41.71 -50.16
N LEU A 24 -11.01 -42.67 -49.43
CA LEU A 24 -10.15 -42.39 -48.28
C LEU A 24 -8.87 -41.66 -48.69
N ASN A 25 -8.23 -42.07 -49.79
CA ASN A 25 -7.04 -41.43 -50.33
C ASN A 25 -7.32 -40.00 -50.80
N ALA A 26 -8.44 -39.78 -51.50
CA ALA A 26 -8.87 -38.44 -51.90
C ALA A 26 -9.16 -37.55 -50.68
N THR A 27 -9.82 -38.10 -49.66
CA THR A 27 -10.14 -37.39 -48.41
C THR A 27 -8.88 -37.05 -47.63
N LYS A 28 -7.94 -37.98 -47.53
CA LYS A 28 -6.62 -37.77 -46.90
C LYS A 28 -5.81 -36.69 -47.64
N ALA A 29 -5.84 -36.69 -48.97
CA ALA A 29 -5.19 -35.66 -49.77
C ALA A 29 -5.80 -34.27 -49.55
N LYS A 30 -7.15 -34.17 -49.50
CA LYS A 30 -7.87 -32.93 -49.18
C LYS A 30 -7.51 -32.39 -47.80
N ILE A 31 -7.56 -33.23 -46.78
CA ILE A 31 -7.21 -32.89 -45.39
C ILE A 31 -5.75 -32.40 -45.33
N ARG A 32 -4.81 -33.16 -45.91
CA ARG A 32 -3.39 -32.77 -45.96
C ARG A 32 -3.22 -31.42 -46.63
N GLY A 33 -3.81 -31.21 -47.80
CA GLY A 33 -3.71 -29.95 -48.53
C GLY A 33 -4.22 -28.76 -47.72
N TYR A 34 -5.35 -28.92 -47.04
CA TYR A 34 -5.90 -27.89 -46.15
C TYR A 34 -4.93 -27.57 -45.00
N PHE A 35 -4.58 -28.56 -44.18
CA PHE A 35 -3.79 -28.32 -42.97
C PHE A 35 -2.33 -27.93 -43.25
N THR A 36 -1.79 -28.24 -44.44
CA THR A 36 -0.46 -27.76 -44.86
C THR A 36 -0.46 -26.24 -45.10
N GLY A 37 -1.58 -25.66 -45.52
CA GLY A 37 -1.72 -24.22 -45.76
C GLY A 37 -2.18 -23.42 -44.55
N VAL A 38 -2.53 -24.07 -43.44
CA VAL A 38 -3.01 -23.40 -42.23
C VAL A 38 -1.82 -22.82 -41.45
N ILE A 39 -1.88 -21.51 -41.18
CA ILE A 39 -0.84 -20.78 -40.44
C ILE A 39 -1.28 -20.32 -39.05
N ARG A 40 -2.53 -20.61 -38.64
CA ARG A 40 -3.10 -20.24 -37.34
C ARG A 40 -3.82 -21.44 -36.72
N PRO A 41 -4.02 -21.50 -35.39
CA PRO A 41 -4.81 -22.55 -34.77
C PRO A 41 -6.22 -22.63 -35.36
N VAL A 42 -6.69 -23.85 -35.65
CA VAL A 42 -8.04 -24.10 -36.21
C VAL A 42 -8.75 -25.19 -35.45
N ASN A 43 -10.08 -25.06 -35.31
CA ASN A 43 -10.93 -26.10 -34.75
C ASN A 43 -11.26 -27.16 -35.83
N LEU A 44 -11.02 -28.43 -35.52
CA LEU A 44 -11.29 -29.55 -36.41
C LEU A 44 -12.78 -29.67 -36.78
N SER A 45 -13.71 -29.36 -35.88
CA SER A 45 -15.15 -29.40 -36.16
C SER A 45 -15.52 -28.38 -37.26
N SER A 46 -14.96 -27.17 -37.19
CA SER A 46 -15.16 -26.14 -38.22
C SER A 46 -14.58 -26.55 -39.57
N VAL A 47 -13.42 -27.21 -39.56
CA VAL A 47 -12.79 -27.75 -40.78
C VAL A 47 -13.61 -28.92 -41.34
N ALA A 48 -14.17 -29.76 -40.48
CA ALA A 48 -15.01 -30.89 -40.86
C ALA A 48 -16.27 -30.44 -41.60
N SER A 49 -16.97 -29.42 -41.09
CA SER A 49 -18.09 -28.81 -41.79
C SER A 49 -17.67 -28.20 -43.14
N LYS A 50 -16.54 -27.49 -43.19
CA LYS A 50 -16.05 -26.81 -44.40
C LYS A 50 -15.65 -27.79 -45.51
N LEU A 51 -15.01 -28.91 -45.13
CA LEU A 51 -14.59 -29.94 -46.08
C LEU A 51 -15.68 -30.99 -46.36
N GLN A 52 -16.82 -30.91 -45.66
CA GLN A 52 -17.92 -31.89 -45.71
C GLN A 52 -17.45 -33.32 -45.40
N ILE A 53 -16.57 -33.45 -44.40
CA ILE A 53 -16.00 -34.74 -43.96
C ILE A 53 -16.48 -35.03 -42.53
N PRO A 54 -16.83 -36.27 -42.19
CA PRO A 54 -17.15 -36.64 -40.81
C PRO A 54 -16.01 -36.31 -39.84
N GLU A 55 -16.33 -35.69 -38.70
CA GLU A 55 -15.35 -35.21 -37.73
C GLU A 55 -14.45 -36.33 -37.19
N ASN A 56 -15.04 -37.50 -36.89
CA ASN A 56 -14.30 -38.69 -36.43
C ASN A 56 -13.21 -39.12 -37.43
N LEU A 57 -13.47 -38.95 -38.73
CA LEU A 57 -12.57 -39.32 -39.80
C LEU A 57 -11.47 -38.27 -39.97
N ILE A 58 -11.76 -36.98 -39.80
CA ILE A 58 -10.76 -35.92 -39.75
C ILE A 58 -9.78 -36.10 -38.59
N ASN A 59 -10.27 -36.34 -37.38
CA ASN A 59 -9.42 -36.50 -36.20
C ASN A 59 -8.42 -37.66 -36.38
N SER A 60 -8.92 -38.80 -36.86
CA SER A 60 -8.10 -39.99 -37.16
C SER A 60 -7.06 -39.72 -38.24
N ILE A 61 -7.45 -39.08 -39.36
CA ILE A 61 -6.53 -38.80 -40.47
C ILE A 61 -5.49 -37.76 -40.06
N VAL A 62 -5.87 -36.67 -39.38
CA VAL A 62 -4.92 -35.64 -38.93
C VAL A 62 -3.91 -36.25 -37.95
N SER A 63 -4.36 -37.05 -36.99
CA SER A 63 -3.49 -37.77 -36.06
C SER A 63 -2.50 -38.68 -36.80
N SER A 64 -2.97 -39.43 -37.81
CA SER A 64 -2.12 -40.29 -38.65
C SER A 64 -1.12 -39.48 -39.50
N LEU A 65 -1.51 -38.32 -40.02
CA LEU A 65 -0.63 -37.45 -40.80
C LEU A 65 0.47 -36.84 -39.93
N ILE A 66 0.16 -36.49 -38.68
CA ILE A 66 1.15 -36.00 -37.71
C ILE A 66 2.12 -37.12 -37.33
N SER A 67 1.62 -38.31 -36.99
CA SER A 67 2.47 -39.44 -36.58
C SER A 67 3.39 -39.94 -37.70
N THR A 68 2.96 -39.83 -38.95
CA THR A 68 3.77 -40.16 -40.14
C THR A 68 4.70 -39.02 -40.58
N GLY A 69 4.71 -37.88 -39.87
CA GLY A 69 5.54 -36.72 -40.21
C GLY A 69 5.12 -35.99 -41.48
N ARG A 70 3.91 -36.26 -42.00
CA ARG A 70 3.37 -35.63 -43.22
C ARG A 70 2.66 -34.31 -42.93
N LEU A 71 2.41 -34.02 -41.66
CA LEU A 71 1.84 -32.77 -41.17
C LEU A 71 2.65 -32.29 -39.96
N TYR A 72 3.06 -31.01 -39.96
CA TYR A 72 3.82 -30.42 -38.87
C TYR A 72 2.91 -29.58 -37.98
N GLY A 73 2.55 -30.11 -36.82
CA GLY A 73 1.74 -29.44 -35.82
C GLY A 73 1.26 -30.42 -34.77
N ASN A 74 0.54 -29.91 -33.77
CA ASN A 74 0.02 -30.71 -32.67
C ASN A 74 -1.50 -30.58 -32.57
N LEU A 75 -2.12 -31.65 -32.07
CA LEU A 75 -3.52 -31.64 -31.67
C LEU A 75 -3.65 -31.26 -30.20
N ILE A 76 -4.54 -30.33 -29.90
CA ILE A 76 -4.85 -29.94 -28.52
C ILE A 76 -5.82 -30.95 -27.93
N ALA A 77 -5.37 -31.68 -26.90
CA ALA A 77 -6.21 -32.61 -26.16
C ALA A 77 -7.48 -31.90 -25.61
N GLY A 78 -8.65 -32.50 -25.82
CA GLY A 78 -9.94 -32.02 -25.30
C GLY A 78 -10.60 -30.88 -26.08
N ARG A 79 -9.88 -30.12 -26.92
CA ARG A 79 -10.45 -29.00 -27.71
C ARG A 79 -10.63 -29.28 -29.20
N SER A 80 -10.30 -30.49 -29.66
CA SER A 80 -10.36 -30.87 -31.09
C SER A 80 -9.72 -29.80 -31.99
N GLY A 81 -8.59 -29.22 -31.56
CA GLY A 81 -7.93 -28.13 -32.27
C GLY A 81 -6.59 -28.58 -32.86
N PHE A 82 -6.25 -28.08 -34.04
CA PHE A 82 -4.93 -28.25 -34.65
C PHE A 82 -4.14 -26.96 -34.55
N VAL A 83 -2.91 -27.04 -34.04
CA VAL A 83 -1.95 -25.94 -33.98
C VAL A 83 -0.79 -26.24 -34.92
N PRO A 84 -0.61 -25.45 -36.01
CA PRO A 84 0.52 -25.60 -36.91
C PRO A 84 1.86 -25.34 -36.19
N LYS A 85 2.91 -26.11 -36.53
CA LYS A 85 4.25 -25.89 -35.95
C LYS A 85 4.86 -24.53 -36.33
N CYS A 86 4.54 -24.02 -37.51
CA CYS A 86 4.99 -22.69 -37.93
C CYS A 86 4.40 -21.57 -37.07
N TYR A 87 3.19 -21.76 -36.54
CA TYR A 87 2.54 -20.80 -35.66
C TYR A 87 3.26 -20.72 -34.31
N THR A 88 3.51 -21.86 -33.65
CA THR A 88 4.25 -21.89 -32.37
C THR A 88 5.66 -21.34 -32.54
N TYR A 89 6.35 -21.73 -33.61
CA TYR A 89 7.69 -21.20 -33.91
C TYR A 89 7.69 -19.68 -34.08
N ALA A 90 6.68 -19.12 -34.76
CA ALA A 90 6.56 -17.67 -34.93
C ALA A 90 6.26 -16.96 -33.60
N GLU A 91 5.42 -17.54 -32.74
CA GLU A 91 5.15 -17.02 -31.39
C GLU A 91 6.42 -17.02 -30.53
N ASP A 92 7.12 -18.15 -30.45
CA ASP A 92 8.36 -18.29 -29.67
C ASP A 92 9.42 -17.29 -30.17
N THR A 93 9.60 -17.19 -31.49
CA THR A 93 10.54 -16.24 -32.09
C THR A 93 10.17 -14.79 -31.77
N TYR A 94 8.87 -14.46 -31.83
CA TYR A 94 8.39 -13.13 -31.49
C TYR A 94 8.62 -12.80 -30.01
N ILE A 95 8.29 -13.72 -29.11
CA ILE A 95 8.46 -13.54 -27.66
C ILE A 95 9.95 -13.37 -27.32
N ASN A 96 10.82 -14.20 -27.91
CA ASN A 96 12.27 -14.10 -27.76
C ASN A 96 12.81 -12.75 -28.27
N SER A 97 12.34 -12.30 -29.43
CA SER A 97 12.73 -11.00 -29.99
C SER A 97 12.25 -9.85 -29.12
N PHE A 98 11.00 -9.91 -28.64
CA PHE A 98 10.42 -8.90 -27.76
C PHE A 98 11.18 -8.81 -26.44
N TYR A 99 11.47 -9.94 -25.80
CA TYR A 99 12.24 -9.98 -24.56
C TYR A 99 13.67 -9.45 -24.76
N SER A 100 14.32 -9.80 -25.87
CA SER A 100 15.68 -9.35 -26.17
C SER A 100 15.76 -7.84 -26.42
N GLN A 101 14.73 -7.26 -27.04
CA GLN A 101 14.68 -5.82 -27.35
C GLN A 101 14.26 -4.97 -26.15
N ASN A 102 13.24 -5.41 -25.41
CA ASN A 102 12.64 -4.61 -24.34
C ASN A 102 13.16 -4.97 -22.94
N GLY A 103 13.74 -6.16 -22.79
CA GLY A 103 14.22 -6.65 -21.49
C GLY A 103 13.11 -7.13 -20.55
N TYR A 104 11.86 -7.21 -20.99
CA TYR A 104 10.75 -7.72 -20.17
C TYR A 104 9.66 -8.38 -21.03
N VAL A 105 8.78 -9.17 -20.39
CA VAL A 105 7.57 -9.77 -21.00
C VAL A 105 6.44 -9.79 -19.96
N GLU A 106 5.29 -9.24 -20.33
CA GLU A 106 4.05 -9.31 -19.54
C GLU A 106 3.35 -10.66 -19.71
N TRP A 107 2.89 -11.27 -18.62
CA TRP A 107 2.19 -12.54 -18.66
C TRP A 107 0.79 -12.41 -19.27
N ASN A 108 0.16 -11.25 -19.11
CA ASN A 108 -1.13 -10.96 -19.74
C ASN A 108 -1.02 -10.92 -21.27
N TYR A 109 0.12 -10.49 -21.80
CA TYR A 109 0.41 -10.55 -23.24
C TYR A 109 0.44 -12.00 -23.75
N LEU A 110 1.10 -12.90 -23.03
CA LEU A 110 1.18 -14.32 -23.39
C LEU A 110 -0.17 -15.04 -23.30
N LYS A 111 -1.00 -14.69 -22.32
CA LYS A 111 -2.39 -15.20 -22.25
C LYS A 111 -3.19 -14.81 -23.48
N ARG A 112 -2.99 -13.60 -24.03
CA ARG A 112 -3.62 -13.16 -25.29
C ARG A 112 -3.12 -13.94 -26.51
N LEU A 113 -1.90 -14.46 -26.46
CA LEU A 113 -1.34 -15.39 -27.45
C LEU A 113 -1.78 -16.85 -27.25
N ASN A 114 -2.78 -17.11 -26.39
CA ASN A 114 -3.26 -18.45 -26.06
C ASN A 114 -2.23 -19.36 -25.38
N ILE A 115 -1.19 -18.79 -24.75
CA ILE A 115 -0.29 -19.56 -23.88
C ILE A 115 -0.99 -19.70 -22.52
N PRO A 116 -1.43 -20.91 -22.13
CA PRO A 116 -2.31 -21.10 -20.97
C PRO A 116 -1.58 -20.90 -19.65
N ASP A 117 -0.30 -21.27 -19.58
CA ASP A 117 0.56 -21.08 -18.41
C ASP A 117 1.83 -20.29 -18.77
N PRO A 118 1.76 -18.95 -18.75
CA PRO A 118 2.90 -18.07 -19.01
C PRO A 118 4.08 -18.31 -18.06
N SER A 119 3.81 -18.70 -16.81
CA SER A 119 4.85 -18.85 -15.78
C SER A 119 5.77 -20.01 -16.12
N SER A 120 5.20 -21.19 -16.39
CA SER A 120 5.98 -22.38 -16.75
C SER A 120 6.66 -22.23 -18.11
N TYR A 121 5.98 -21.61 -19.08
CA TYR A 121 6.54 -21.33 -20.40
C TYR A 121 7.79 -20.44 -20.30
N LEU A 122 7.68 -19.27 -19.65
CA LEU A 122 8.79 -18.32 -19.54
C LEU A 122 9.95 -18.82 -18.68
N LYS A 123 9.70 -19.67 -17.68
CA LYS A 123 10.78 -20.31 -16.90
C LYS A 123 11.60 -21.30 -17.73
N THR A 124 10.97 -21.91 -18.72
CA THR A 124 11.63 -22.84 -19.65
C THR A 124 12.41 -22.06 -20.70
N GLU A 125 11.80 -21.02 -21.28
CA GLU A 125 12.43 -20.19 -22.32
C GLU A 125 13.52 -19.26 -21.76
N PHE A 126 13.31 -18.65 -20.59
CA PHE A 126 14.19 -17.66 -19.98
C PHE A 126 14.58 -18.04 -18.53
N PRO A 127 15.40 -19.08 -18.33
CA PRO A 127 15.73 -19.58 -17.00
C PRO A 127 16.54 -18.59 -16.14
N SER A 128 17.27 -17.67 -16.77
CA SER A 128 18.04 -16.63 -16.10
C SER A 128 17.24 -15.37 -15.78
N ALA A 129 15.97 -15.30 -16.22
CA ALA A 129 15.14 -14.12 -16.00
C ALA A 129 14.56 -14.08 -14.58
N ILE A 130 14.18 -12.88 -14.15
CA ILE A 130 13.48 -12.70 -12.88
C ILE A 130 11.98 -12.78 -13.18
N HIS A 131 11.31 -13.75 -12.55
CA HIS A 131 9.89 -13.99 -12.73
C HIS A 131 9.09 -13.45 -11.54
N LEU A 132 8.35 -12.38 -11.77
CA LEU A 132 7.41 -11.77 -10.84
C LEU A 132 5.98 -12.18 -11.23
N PRO A 133 5.01 -12.17 -10.31
CA PRO A 133 3.62 -12.40 -10.66
C PRO A 133 3.15 -11.37 -11.69
N GLY A 134 2.84 -11.82 -12.92
CA GLY A 134 2.39 -10.95 -14.01
C GLY A 134 3.50 -10.47 -14.95
N LEU A 135 4.77 -10.61 -14.58
CA LEU A 135 5.89 -10.02 -15.31
C LEU A 135 7.15 -10.89 -15.27
N THR A 136 7.84 -11.02 -16.39
CA THR A 136 9.22 -11.54 -16.44
C THR A 136 10.16 -10.44 -16.90
N VAL A 137 11.28 -10.25 -16.19
CA VAL A 137 12.23 -9.14 -16.41
C VAL A 137 13.65 -9.69 -16.59
N ASN A 138 14.42 -9.04 -17.44
CA ASN A 138 15.85 -9.25 -17.58
C ASN A 138 16.59 -8.74 -16.33
N PRO A 139 17.48 -9.55 -15.72
CA PRO A 139 18.28 -9.14 -14.56
C PRO A 139 19.01 -7.81 -14.76
N LEU A 140 19.42 -7.48 -15.99
CA LEU A 140 20.09 -6.22 -16.31
C LEU A 140 19.27 -4.99 -15.90
N ILE A 141 17.94 -5.02 -16.01
CA ILE A 141 17.07 -3.91 -15.56
C ILE A 141 17.16 -3.76 -14.04
N VAL A 142 17.17 -4.88 -13.31
CA VAL A 142 17.27 -4.85 -11.85
C VAL A 142 18.63 -4.35 -11.39
N ASP A 143 19.71 -4.76 -12.05
CA ASP A 143 21.05 -4.29 -11.73
C ASP A 143 21.24 -2.80 -12.08
N GLN A 144 20.64 -2.34 -13.18
CA GLN A 144 20.57 -0.92 -13.51
C GLN A 144 19.84 -0.13 -12.42
N LEU A 145 18.66 -0.59 -11.97
CA LEU A 145 17.92 0.06 -10.89
C LEU A 145 18.73 0.13 -9.58
N LYS A 146 19.42 -0.95 -9.19
CA LYS A 146 20.32 -0.94 -8.03
C LYS A 146 21.45 0.08 -8.16
N SER A 147 22.03 0.20 -9.34
CA SER A 147 23.06 1.20 -9.63
C SER A 147 22.52 2.62 -9.50
N LEU A 148 21.30 2.88 -9.98
CA LEU A 148 20.64 4.19 -9.85
C LEU A 148 20.35 4.53 -8.39
N ILE A 149 19.79 3.59 -7.62
CA ILE A 149 19.54 3.76 -6.18
C ILE A 149 20.84 4.12 -5.46
N SER A 150 21.92 3.39 -5.74
CA SER A 150 23.24 3.65 -5.14
C SER A 150 23.80 5.03 -5.52
N GLY A 151 23.58 5.47 -6.76
CA GLY A 151 23.97 6.81 -7.23
C GLY A 151 23.22 7.91 -6.50
N VAL A 152 21.90 7.80 -6.41
CA VAL A 152 21.01 8.76 -5.71
C VAL A 152 21.41 8.94 -4.24
N VAL A 153 21.71 7.82 -3.56
CA VAL A 153 22.16 7.85 -2.16
C VAL A 153 23.52 8.54 -2.02
N ARG A 154 24.47 8.24 -2.90
CA ARG A 154 25.82 8.80 -2.87
C ARG A 154 25.81 10.30 -3.14
N ASP A 155 25.04 10.72 -4.13
CA ASP A 155 25.04 12.10 -4.63
C ASP A 155 24.03 12.98 -3.86
N VAL A 156 23.27 12.39 -2.93
CA VAL A 156 22.23 13.04 -2.11
C VAL A 156 21.27 13.81 -3.02
N SER A 157 20.68 13.09 -3.96
CA SER A 157 19.91 13.66 -5.07
C SER A 157 18.55 12.99 -5.23
N TRP A 158 17.91 13.22 -6.38
CA TRP A 158 16.67 12.61 -6.81
C TRP A 158 16.84 12.10 -8.25
N ILE A 159 16.01 11.15 -8.66
CA ILE A 159 15.96 10.66 -10.04
C ILE A 159 14.53 10.25 -10.42
N ASP A 160 14.15 10.48 -11.68
CA ASP A 160 12.91 9.94 -12.25
C ASP A 160 13.14 8.52 -12.78
N LEU A 161 12.35 7.56 -12.28
CA LEU A 161 12.41 6.16 -12.69
C LEU A 161 11.52 5.84 -13.91
N SER A 162 10.72 6.80 -14.41
CA SER A 162 9.76 6.60 -15.50
C SER A 162 10.38 6.01 -16.77
N HIS A 163 11.63 6.38 -17.07
CA HIS A 163 12.34 5.88 -18.26
C HIS A 163 13.11 4.58 -18.04
N TYR A 164 13.27 4.14 -16.79
CA TYR A 164 14.01 2.94 -16.41
C TYR A 164 13.10 1.76 -16.11
N ILE A 165 11.83 2.03 -15.84
CA ILE A 165 10.81 1.04 -15.57
C ILE A 165 9.93 0.91 -16.81
N PRO A 166 9.66 -0.31 -17.28
CA PRO A 166 8.75 -0.53 -18.40
C PRO A 166 7.36 0.10 -18.20
N ASN A 167 6.93 0.93 -19.16
CA ASN A 167 5.65 1.64 -19.10
C ASN A 167 4.41 0.74 -19.08
N GLY A 168 4.51 -0.48 -19.63
CA GLY A 168 3.41 -1.45 -19.69
C GLY A 168 3.03 -2.05 -18.33
N LEU A 169 3.85 -1.81 -17.30
CA LEU A 169 3.62 -2.34 -15.96
C LEU A 169 2.49 -1.64 -15.24
N ASP A 170 1.65 -2.42 -14.56
CA ASP A 170 0.67 -1.86 -13.63
C ASP A 170 1.35 -1.39 -12.32
N SER A 171 0.61 -0.65 -11.48
CA SER A 171 1.15 -0.11 -10.22
C SER A 171 1.64 -1.22 -9.26
N ASN A 172 0.96 -2.37 -9.24
CA ASN A 172 1.32 -3.48 -8.36
C ASN A 172 2.62 -4.14 -8.81
N GLU A 173 2.77 -4.39 -10.12
CA GLU A 173 3.95 -4.96 -10.74
C GLU A 173 5.17 -4.04 -10.59
N ARG A 174 4.99 -2.72 -10.79
CA ARG A 174 6.06 -1.72 -10.51
C ARG A 174 6.50 -1.77 -9.07
N SER A 175 5.55 -1.78 -8.13
CA SER A 175 5.86 -1.85 -6.70
C SER A 175 6.55 -3.17 -6.34
N ALA A 176 6.15 -4.28 -6.96
CA ALA A 176 6.76 -5.60 -6.74
C ALA A 176 8.19 -5.68 -7.28
N LEU A 177 8.51 -4.93 -8.35
CA LEU A 177 9.85 -4.82 -8.91
C LEU A 177 10.76 -3.92 -8.05
N VAL A 178 10.25 -2.76 -7.64
CA VAL A 178 11.07 -1.71 -7.00
C VAL A 178 11.16 -1.88 -5.49
N ASN A 179 10.06 -2.14 -4.78
CA ASN A 179 10.05 -2.20 -3.30
C ASN A 179 11.08 -3.16 -2.70
N PRO A 180 11.34 -4.36 -3.27
CA PRO A 180 12.39 -5.24 -2.76
C PRO A 180 13.79 -4.62 -2.80
N LEU A 181 14.05 -3.72 -3.75
CA LEU A 181 15.33 -3.02 -3.91
C LEU A 181 15.50 -1.85 -2.93
N LEU A 182 14.39 -1.33 -2.40
CA LEU A 182 14.39 -0.16 -1.51
C LEU A 182 14.47 -0.52 -0.02
N LYS A 183 14.21 -1.77 0.38
CA LYS A 183 14.05 -2.18 1.79
C LYS A 183 15.18 -1.72 2.72
N ASP A 184 16.42 -1.75 2.23
CA ASP A 184 17.61 -1.43 3.01
C ASP A 184 18.29 -0.13 2.55
N ALA A 185 17.67 0.61 1.62
CA ALA A 185 18.24 1.82 1.04
C ALA A 185 17.63 3.08 1.69
N PRO A 186 18.43 4.11 2.05
CA PRO A 186 17.95 5.36 2.64
C PRO A 186 17.35 6.28 1.56
N VAL A 187 16.28 5.81 0.94
CA VAL A 187 15.58 6.45 -0.18
C VAL A 187 14.08 6.27 -0.04
N LYS A 188 13.31 7.23 -0.55
CA LYS A 188 11.85 7.14 -0.68
C LYS A 188 11.47 7.17 -2.15
N LEU A 189 10.56 6.27 -2.52
CA LEU A 189 9.88 6.29 -3.82
C LEU A 189 8.58 7.05 -3.68
N LEU A 190 8.48 8.17 -4.40
CA LEU A 190 7.28 9.00 -4.49
C LEU A 190 6.79 8.94 -5.94
N GLU A 191 5.71 8.18 -6.16
CA GLU A 191 5.17 7.86 -7.49
C GLU A 191 6.22 7.23 -8.44
N THR A 192 6.92 8.06 -9.20
CA THR A 192 7.99 7.68 -10.14
C THR A 192 9.36 8.20 -9.72
N TYR A 193 9.43 9.13 -8.77
CA TYR A 193 10.66 9.76 -8.33
C TYR A 193 11.26 9.00 -7.15
N LEU A 194 12.55 8.70 -7.25
CA LEU A 194 13.34 8.15 -6.16
C LEU A 194 14.18 9.27 -5.55
N ILE A 195 14.00 9.51 -4.25
CA ILE A 195 14.60 10.64 -3.54
C ILE A 195 15.42 10.11 -2.36
N ALA A 196 16.65 10.58 -2.19
CA ALA A 196 17.47 10.24 -1.02
C ALA A 196 16.90 10.85 0.27
N ASP A 197 16.90 10.10 1.38
CA ASP A 197 16.43 10.62 2.68
C ASP A 197 17.22 11.87 3.10
N LYS A 198 18.54 11.87 2.89
CA LYS A 198 19.41 13.02 3.14
C LYS A 198 19.06 14.25 2.30
N PHE A 199 18.48 14.06 1.11
CA PHE A 199 18.00 15.16 0.29
C PHE A 199 16.77 15.80 0.94
N ILE A 200 15.86 14.99 1.48
CA ILE A 200 14.69 15.46 2.23
C ILE A 200 15.11 16.19 3.51
N GLU A 201 16.07 15.65 4.27
CA GLU A 201 16.64 16.31 5.46
C GLU A 201 17.26 17.67 5.12
N ARG A 202 17.95 17.77 3.97
CA ARG A 202 18.50 19.04 3.47
C ARG A 202 17.39 20.04 3.15
N CYS A 203 16.30 19.60 2.54
CA CYS A 203 15.13 20.43 2.28
C CYS A 203 14.48 20.93 3.58
N GLU A 204 14.37 20.08 4.59
CA GLU A 204 13.87 20.47 5.92
C GLU A 204 14.72 21.58 6.55
N ALA A 205 16.04 21.50 6.44
CA ALA A 205 16.96 22.50 6.97
C ALA A 205 16.76 23.90 6.35
N PHE A 206 16.35 24.00 5.07
CA PHE A 206 16.03 25.28 4.44
C PHE A 206 14.76 25.92 5.04
N ILE A 207 13.80 25.09 5.44
CA ILE A 207 12.50 25.52 5.98
C ILE A 207 12.60 25.82 7.49
N ASP A 208 13.59 25.26 8.18
CA ASP A 208 13.74 25.36 9.64
C ASP A 208 13.76 26.82 10.16
N THR A 209 14.47 27.71 9.46
CA THR A 209 14.53 29.14 9.83
C THR A 209 13.18 29.84 9.65
N TYR A 210 12.45 29.50 8.59
CA TYR A 210 11.11 30.00 8.36
C TYR A 210 10.13 29.50 9.43
N LEU A 211 10.22 28.20 9.76
CA LEU A 211 9.36 27.56 10.74
C LEU A 211 9.56 28.13 12.15
N LYS A 212 10.82 28.37 12.58
CA LYS A 212 11.14 29.04 13.85
C LYS A 212 10.50 30.41 13.97
N LYS A 213 10.58 31.24 12.91
CA LYS A 213 9.96 32.57 12.89
C LYS A 213 8.44 32.49 13.00
N LYS A 214 7.80 31.58 12.25
CA LYS A 214 6.35 31.39 12.31
C LYS A 214 5.88 30.87 13.68
N ALA A 215 6.63 29.94 14.27
CA ALA A 215 6.35 29.42 15.61
C ALA A 215 6.42 30.52 16.68
N GLN A 216 7.42 31.41 16.61
CA GLN A 216 7.51 32.58 17.50
C GLN A 216 6.33 33.53 17.31
N THR A 217 5.94 33.84 16.08
CA THR A 217 4.78 34.71 15.83
C THR A 217 3.48 34.10 16.34
N ALA A 218 3.27 32.79 16.13
CA ALA A 218 2.11 32.08 16.64
C ALA A 218 2.08 32.09 18.18
N PHE A 219 3.23 31.87 18.83
CA PHE A 219 3.33 31.92 20.29
C PHE A 219 3.02 33.31 20.86
N HIS A 220 3.51 34.39 20.23
CA HIS A 220 3.24 35.75 20.71
C HIS A 220 1.78 36.18 20.51
N HIS A 221 1.17 35.82 19.38
CA HIS A 221 -0.22 36.18 19.10
C HIS A 221 -1.23 35.37 19.91
N GLU A 222 -0.95 34.08 20.14
CA GLU A 222 -1.87 33.13 20.77
C GLU A 222 -1.40 32.72 22.19
N HIS A 223 -0.55 33.55 22.80
CA HIS A 223 0.10 33.33 24.09
C HIS A 223 -0.89 32.91 25.19
N HIS A 224 -2.06 33.57 25.25
CA HIS A 224 -3.09 33.27 26.24
C HIS A 224 -3.74 31.90 26.03
N ALA A 225 -4.01 31.49 24.79
CA ALA A 225 -4.59 30.18 24.49
C ALA A 225 -3.60 29.05 24.79
N ILE A 226 -2.32 29.23 24.43
CA ILE A 226 -1.26 28.24 24.62
C ILE A 226 -0.93 28.01 26.10
N LEU A 227 -0.91 29.06 26.94
CA LEU A 227 -0.64 28.92 28.38
C LEU A 227 -1.88 28.54 29.21
N SER A 228 -3.09 28.72 28.69
CA SER A 228 -4.34 28.38 29.40
C SER A 228 -4.66 26.89 29.43
N SER A 229 -3.90 26.02 28.74
CA SER A 229 -4.05 24.58 28.88
C SER A 229 -3.62 24.13 30.28
N PRO A 230 -4.48 23.47 31.07
CA PRO A 230 -4.19 23.21 32.48
C PRO A 230 -3.03 22.23 32.62
N THR A 231 -1.90 22.72 33.14
CA THR A 231 -0.86 21.88 33.73
C THR A 231 -1.48 21.23 34.96
N GLN A 232 -1.47 19.89 35.03
CA GLN A 232 -2.00 19.12 36.15
C GLN A 232 -1.41 19.63 37.49
N GLN A 233 -2.20 20.37 38.25
CA GLN A 233 -1.97 20.49 39.69
C GLN A 233 -2.52 19.21 40.32
N GLN A 234 -1.61 18.33 40.76
CA GLN A 234 -1.93 17.32 41.75
C GLN A 234 -2.43 18.03 43.00
N SER A 235 -3.75 18.06 43.19
CA SER A 235 -4.36 18.39 44.47
C SER A 235 -4.10 17.21 45.42
N VAL A 236 -3.06 17.35 46.23
CA VAL A 236 -2.90 16.57 47.45
C VAL A 236 -4.01 17.03 48.41
N GLU A 237 -5.02 16.21 48.63
CA GLU A 237 -5.98 16.37 49.72
C GLU A 237 -5.24 16.34 51.06
N VAL A 238 -5.06 17.52 51.67
CA VAL A 238 -4.65 17.64 53.07
C VAL A 238 -5.90 17.80 53.92
N ASN A 239 -6.35 16.69 54.48
CA ASN A 239 -7.30 16.65 55.58
C ASN A 239 -6.67 17.32 56.81
N THR A 240 -7.26 18.41 57.30
CA THR A 240 -7.13 18.79 58.72
C THR A 240 -8.47 19.21 59.33
N PRO A 241 -8.72 18.85 60.59
CA PRO A 241 -10.06 18.69 61.13
C PRO A 241 -10.57 19.98 61.80
N LYS A 242 -11.84 20.33 61.56
CA LYS A 242 -12.54 21.31 62.39
C LYS A 242 -13.28 20.60 63.51
N GLN A 243 -12.78 20.79 64.73
CA GLN A 243 -13.48 20.50 65.97
C GLN A 243 -14.76 21.33 66.03
N ALA A 244 -15.91 20.66 66.11
CA ALA A 244 -17.16 21.26 66.52
C ALA A 244 -17.56 20.66 67.88
N VAL A 245 -17.74 21.55 68.84
CA VAL A 245 -18.07 21.31 70.24
C VAL A 245 -19.53 20.86 70.35
N THR A 246 -19.71 19.76 71.07
CA THR A 246 -20.88 19.26 71.81
C THR A 246 -22.25 19.92 71.59
N LEU A 247 -23.27 19.11 71.27
CA LEU A 247 -24.42 18.97 72.16
C LEU A 247 -25.19 17.66 71.92
N SER A 248 -25.44 16.98 73.04
CA SER A 248 -26.26 15.81 73.32
C SER A 248 -27.43 15.50 72.37
N LYS A 249 -27.69 14.20 72.13
CA LYS A 249 -28.76 13.42 72.82
C LYS A 249 -28.96 12.03 72.17
N GLY A 250 -28.65 10.97 72.94
CA GLY A 250 -29.20 9.59 72.92
C GLY A 250 -29.23 8.82 71.59
N GLY A 251 -28.77 7.57 71.47
CA GLY A 251 -28.54 6.52 72.45
C GLY A 251 -28.93 5.19 71.79
N PHE A 252 -28.12 4.14 72.03
CA PHE A 252 -28.40 2.70 71.87
C PHE A 252 -28.88 2.21 70.48
N GLY A 253 -28.32 1.17 69.86
CA GLY A 253 -27.66 0.03 70.46
C GLY A 253 -27.06 -0.89 69.38
N PHE A 254 -26.15 -1.71 69.88
CA PHE A 254 -25.49 -2.81 69.21
C PHE A 254 -26.46 -3.83 68.59
N GLY A 255 -26.05 -4.46 67.49
CA GLY A 255 -26.46 -5.85 67.26
C GLY A 255 -26.59 -6.30 65.80
N ALA A 256 -25.56 -7.02 65.36
CA ALA A 256 -25.69 -8.32 64.70
C ALA A 256 -25.85 -8.43 63.17
N ARG A 257 -25.04 -9.38 62.66
CA ARG A 257 -25.19 -10.28 61.51
C ARG A 257 -24.70 -9.82 60.14
N GLU A 258 -23.49 -10.30 59.81
CA GLU A 258 -23.11 -10.68 58.45
C GLU A 258 -24.08 -11.72 57.87
N ILE A 259 -24.56 -11.49 56.64
CA ILE A 259 -24.96 -12.56 55.71
C ILE A 259 -24.57 -12.11 54.29
N LYS A 260 -23.73 -12.93 53.63
CA LYS A 260 -23.41 -12.88 52.19
C LYS A 260 -24.59 -13.43 51.38
N THR A 261 -25.00 -12.78 50.28
CA THR A 261 -25.62 -13.49 49.14
C THR A 261 -25.41 -12.80 47.78
N LYS A 262 -24.71 -13.55 46.92
CA LYS A 262 -24.79 -13.74 45.45
C LYS A 262 -25.39 -12.65 44.52
N ASN A 263 -24.49 -12.17 43.66
CA ASN A 263 -24.57 -12.09 42.19
C ASN A 263 -25.89 -12.54 41.51
N VAL A 264 -26.53 -11.64 40.75
CA VAL A 264 -27.44 -11.99 39.63
C VAL A 264 -27.25 -11.01 38.47
N LYS A 265 -26.85 -11.57 37.31
CA LYS A 265 -26.85 -10.94 35.98
C LYS A 265 -28.29 -10.72 35.48
N LYS A 266 -28.57 -9.56 34.87
CA LYS A 266 -29.59 -9.40 33.79
C LYS A 266 -29.04 -8.37 32.79
N LYS A 267 -28.54 -8.78 31.62
CA LYS A 267 -29.24 -8.98 30.33
C LYS A 267 -29.94 -7.71 29.80
N TYR A 268 -29.23 -7.03 28.89
CA TYR A 268 -29.61 -6.68 27.50
C TYR A 268 -31.11 -6.46 27.19
N ASN A 269 -31.45 -5.30 26.63
CA ASN A 269 -32.09 -5.29 25.31
C ASN A 269 -31.93 -3.94 24.54
N PRO A 270 -31.98 -3.97 23.20
CA PRO A 270 -31.52 -2.90 22.31
C PRO A 270 -32.66 -2.16 21.55
N SER A 271 -32.24 -1.11 20.85
CA SER A 271 -32.78 -0.58 19.58
C SER A 271 -34.21 -0.01 19.51
N LYS A 272 -34.32 1.24 19.03
CA LYS A 272 -35.34 1.62 18.05
C LYS A 272 -34.83 2.70 17.08
N ARG A 273 -34.84 2.34 15.79
CA ARG A 273 -34.67 3.16 14.58
C ARG A 273 -35.92 4.03 14.32
N LYS A 274 -35.73 5.20 13.67
CA LYS A 274 -36.34 5.64 12.38
C LYS A 274 -36.15 7.18 12.21
N THR A 275 -35.29 7.63 11.29
CA THR A 275 -35.51 8.02 9.87
C THR A 275 -36.31 9.31 9.64
N SER A 276 -35.61 10.32 9.07
CA SER A 276 -36.01 11.32 8.04
C SER A 276 -37.32 12.11 8.24
N SER A 277 -37.44 13.43 8.10
CA SER A 277 -36.75 14.43 7.25
C SER A 277 -37.35 15.82 7.54
N SER A 278 -36.56 16.90 7.51
CA SER A 278 -36.82 18.18 6.81
C SER A 278 -36.04 19.37 7.41
N SER A 279 -35.19 19.92 6.56
CA SER A 279 -34.70 21.29 6.37
C SER A 279 -35.12 22.41 7.35
N ALA A 280 -34.14 23.08 7.97
CA ALA A 280 -34.10 24.55 8.11
C ALA A 280 -32.69 25.05 8.54
N ALA A 281 -32.20 26.01 7.75
CA ALA A 281 -31.15 27.03 7.90
C ALA A 281 -30.29 27.19 9.19
N ASN A 282 -28.98 27.33 8.94
CA ASN A 282 -27.99 28.31 9.45
C ASN A 282 -28.00 28.72 10.95
N ASP A 283 -26.95 28.32 11.70
CA ASP A 283 -25.91 29.21 12.25
C ASP A 283 -24.73 28.38 12.82
N PRO A 284 -23.46 28.86 12.80
CA PRO A 284 -22.30 28.10 13.27
C PRO A 284 -22.00 28.44 14.73
N GLU A 285 -22.49 27.62 15.67
CA GLU A 285 -21.99 27.67 17.05
C GLU A 285 -20.92 26.61 17.29
N ASN A 286 -19.78 27.14 17.69
CA ASN A 286 -18.51 26.51 17.96
C ASN A 286 -18.61 25.57 19.18
N ASN A 287 -18.87 24.28 18.95
CA ASN A 287 -18.89 23.27 20.01
C ASN A 287 -17.52 22.60 20.15
N PHE A 288 -16.70 23.10 21.07
CA PHE A 288 -15.52 22.41 21.57
C PHE A 288 -15.93 21.22 22.43
N SER A 289 -15.69 20.02 21.91
CA SER A 289 -15.74 18.76 22.65
C SER A 289 -14.42 18.60 23.43
N SER A 290 -14.45 18.90 24.73
CA SER A 290 -13.36 18.70 25.67
C SER A 290 -13.07 17.21 25.89
N GLY A 291 -11.84 16.77 25.61
CA GLY A 291 -11.44 15.38 25.81
C GLY A 291 -9.95 15.13 25.61
N ILE A 292 -9.13 15.45 26.63
CA ILE A 292 -7.81 14.87 26.97
C ILE A 292 -6.72 14.84 25.85
N GLY A 293 -7.00 15.37 24.64
CA GLY A 293 -6.06 15.58 23.53
C GLY A 293 -5.78 17.06 23.19
N ASP A 294 -6.28 17.99 24.03
CA ASP A 294 -6.61 19.36 23.63
C ASP A 294 -5.41 20.29 23.37
N SER A 295 -4.25 20.10 24.00
CA SER A 295 -3.09 20.97 23.73
C SER A 295 -2.43 20.68 22.37
N GLN A 296 -2.42 19.41 21.94
CA GLN A 296 -1.80 19.05 20.65
C GLN A 296 -2.71 19.40 19.48
N SER A 297 -4.04 19.25 19.60
CA SER A 297 -4.99 19.66 18.57
C SER A 297 -4.94 21.16 18.31
N LEU A 298 -4.90 21.98 19.37
CA LEU A 298 -4.76 23.43 19.24
C LEU A 298 -3.47 23.84 18.52
N ILE A 299 -2.34 23.18 18.79
CA ILE A 299 -1.08 23.50 18.11
C ILE A 299 -1.09 23.05 16.64
N LYS A 300 -1.81 21.96 16.31
CA LYS A 300 -2.04 21.57 14.91
C LYS A 300 -2.89 22.59 14.16
N ASP A 301 -3.91 23.15 14.80
CA ASP A 301 -4.71 24.23 14.22
C ASP A 301 -3.89 25.51 14.02
N LEU A 302 -2.96 25.80 14.94
CA LEU A 302 -2.00 26.90 14.80
C LEU A 302 -1.03 26.68 13.63
N PHE A 303 -0.55 25.45 13.43
CA PHE A 303 0.29 25.12 12.27
C PHE A 303 -0.44 25.42 10.97
N ALA A 304 -1.69 24.94 10.82
CA ALA A 304 -2.50 25.18 9.62
C ALA A 304 -2.79 26.67 9.37
N ARG A 305 -2.85 27.50 10.43
CA ARG A 305 -3.13 28.94 10.33
C ARG A 305 -1.90 29.78 10.00
N TYR A 306 -0.71 29.39 10.49
CA TYR A 306 0.52 30.19 10.39
C TYR A 306 1.51 29.68 9.34
N VAL A 307 1.49 28.38 9.03
CA VAL A 307 2.37 27.73 8.06
C VAL A 307 1.56 27.40 6.81
N LEU A 308 1.74 28.20 5.76
CA LEU A 308 1.16 27.94 4.44
C LEU A 308 2.10 27.05 3.64
N MET A 309 1.57 25.97 3.05
CA MET A 309 2.36 25.06 2.22
C MET A 309 2.86 25.72 0.92
N ASP A 310 2.17 26.76 0.43
CA ASP A 310 2.63 27.54 -0.72
C ASP A 310 3.90 28.33 -0.40
N ASP A 311 4.02 28.85 0.82
CA ASP A 311 5.26 29.49 1.30
C ASP A 311 6.39 28.45 1.37
N VAL A 312 6.10 27.24 1.85
CA VAL A 312 7.07 26.12 1.89
C VAL A 312 7.56 25.74 0.50
N ARG A 313 6.65 25.60 -0.46
CA ARG A 313 6.99 25.33 -1.87
C ARG A 313 7.84 26.45 -2.48
N SER A 314 7.52 27.72 -2.18
CA SER A 314 8.28 28.87 -2.66
C SER A 314 9.70 28.93 -2.09
N ILE A 315 9.87 28.55 -0.82
CA ILE A 315 11.18 28.48 -0.17
C ILE A 315 12.01 27.38 -0.84
N LEU A 316 11.43 26.18 -1.01
CA LEU A 316 12.10 25.07 -1.67
C LEU A 316 12.50 25.41 -3.11
N SER A 317 11.62 26.02 -3.90
CA SER A 317 11.93 26.42 -5.28
C SER A 317 13.02 27.49 -5.37
N SER A 318 13.15 28.35 -4.36
CA SER A 318 14.21 29.38 -4.31
C SER A 318 15.58 28.84 -3.89
N GLN A 319 15.63 27.78 -3.07
CA GLN A 319 16.86 27.25 -2.49
C GLN A 319 17.42 26.04 -3.25
N LEU A 320 16.57 25.33 -3.99
CA LEU A 320 16.98 24.20 -4.83
C LEU A 320 17.48 24.67 -6.21
N PRO A 321 18.35 23.90 -6.89
CA PRO A 321 18.75 24.18 -8.26
C PRO A 321 17.55 24.24 -9.22
N SER A 322 17.64 25.02 -10.32
CA SER A 322 16.55 25.13 -11.31
C SER A 322 16.19 23.82 -12.01
N ASP A 323 17.02 22.81 -11.83
CA ASP A 323 16.97 21.53 -12.54
C ASP A 323 15.96 20.58 -11.88
N VAL A 324 15.45 20.93 -10.68
CA VAL A 324 14.47 20.15 -9.93
C VAL A 324 13.05 20.43 -10.46
N PRO A 325 12.33 19.40 -10.95
CA PRO A 325 10.95 19.55 -11.41
C PRO A 325 10.01 20.01 -10.30
N SER A 326 8.96 20.74 -10.66
CA SER A 326 7.92 21.19 -9.72
C SER A 326 7.23 20.03 -9.01
N GLU A 327 7.06 18.91 -9.70
CA GLU A 327 6.45 17.69 -9.17
C GLU A 327 7.26 17.12 -8.00
N VAL A 328 8.60 17.17 -8.09
CA VAL A 328 9.49 16.72 -7.00
C VAL A 328 9.37 17.66 -5.80
N ILE A 329 9.26 18.97 -6.03
CA ILE A 329 9.10 19.96 -4.97
C ILE A 329 7.77 19.74 -4.24
N ASP A 330 6.68 19.54 -4.97
CA ASP A 330 5.36 19.28 -4.41
C ASP A 330 5.35 17.99 -3.59
N GLN A 331 5.88 16.90 -4.14
CA GLN A 331 5.94 15.61 -3.44
C GLN A 331 6.83 15.66 -2.19
N VAL A 332 7.97 16.37 -2.24
CA VAL A 332 8.83 16.57 -1.05
C VAL A 332 8.13 17.44 -0.01
N ALA A 333 7.41 18.49 -0.41
CA ALA A 333 6.66 19.34 0.50
C ALA A 333 5.57 18.54 1.23
N ASP A 334 4.83 17.70 0.53
CA ASP A 334 3.78 16.84 1.11
C ASP A 334 4.38 15.82 2.09
N VAL A 335 5.55 15.24 1.78
CA VAL A 335 6.27 14.34 2.71
C VAL A 335 6.77 15.08 3.95
N LEU A 336 7.20 16.33 3.79
CA LEU A 336 7.71 17.14 4.89
C LEU A 336 6.61 17.68 5.80
N GLU A 337 5.37 17.80 5.34
CA GLU A 337 4.26 18.42 6.10
C GLU A 337 4.14 17.86 7.53
N LEU A 338 4.14 16.52 7.66
CA LEU A 338 4.06 15.85 8.97
C LEU A 338 5.29 16.14 9.84
N THR A 339 6.49 16.16 9.26
CA THR A 339 7.74 16.41 9.97
C THR A 339 7.81 17.87 10.43
N LEU A 340 7.41 18.80 9.57
CA LEU A 340 7.31 20.24 9.86
C LEU A 340 6.28 20.52 10.95
N GLN A 341 5.15 19.82 10.95
CA GLN A 341 4.16 19.94 12.02
C GLN A 341 4.76 19.51 13.38
N GLN A 342 5.52 18.42 13.41
CA GLN A 342 6.18 17.96 14.63
C GLN A 342 7.27 18.91 15.13
N SER A 343 8.10 19.44 14.22
CA SER A 343 9.14 20.41 14.59
C SER A 343 8.53 21.75 15.04
N PHE A 344 7.42 22.19 14.43
CA PHE A 344 6.66 23.37 14.87
C PHE A 344 6.12 23.21 16.30
N ILE A 345 5.52 22.05 16.62
CA ILE A 345 5.06 21.74 17.99
C ILE A 345 6.24 21.78 18.97
N ARG A 346 7.40 21.22 18.60
CA ARG A 346 8.61 21.26 19.43
C ARG A 346 9.09 22.70 19.67
N TYR A 347 9.07 23.55 18.65
CA TYR A 347 9.45 24.95 18.79
C TYR A 347 8.53 25.71 19.74
N ILE A 348 7.21 25.57 19.60
CA ILE A 348 6.25 26.18 20.54
C ILE A 348 6.45 25.63 21.96
N GLY A 349 6.62 24.31 22.12
CA GLY A 349 6.89 23.70 23.43
C GLY A 349 8.16 24.25 24.09
N SER A 350 9.22 24.50 23.31
CA SER A 350 10.45 25.12 23.80
C SER A 350 10.27 26.58 24.25
N LEU A 351 9.34 27.31 23.63
CA LEU A 351 8.99 28.70 23.98
C LEU A 351 8.04 28.78 25.19
N VAL A 352 7.27 27.73 25.46
CA VAL A 352 6.43 27.58 26.67
C VAL A 352 7.27 27.21 27.89
N SER A 353 8.33 26.41 27.71
CA SER A 353 9.19 25.90 28.80
C SER A 353 10.44 26.72 29.23
N PRO A 354 10.72 27.97 28.80
CA PRO A 354 11.87 28.71 29.32
C PRO A 354 11.64 29.23 30.76
N ASN A 355 10.39 29.23 31.26
CA ASN A 355 10.01 29.72 32.59
C ASN A 355 9.70 28.63 33.64
N ALA A 356 9.91 27.34 33.35
CA ALA A 356 9.65 26.27 34.31
C ALA A 356 10.51 26.38 35.59
N GLY A 357 11.72 26.95 35.49
CA GLY A 357 12.59 27.20 36.65
C GLY A 357 12.02 28.23 37.63
N ALA A 358 11.33 29.27 37.14
CA ALA A 358 10.77 30.32 38.00
C ALA A 358 9.57 29.82 38.83
N ASN A 359 8.79 28.87 38.29
CA ASN A 359 7.69 28.25 39.03
C ASN A 359 8.19 27.25 40.07
N PHE A 360 9.25 26.49 39.78
CA PHE A 360 9.86 25.57 40.74
C PHE A 360 10.50 26.31 41.92
N ASP A 361 11.24 27.40 41.66
CA ASP A 361 11.85 28.23 42.70
C ASP A 361 10.81 28.95 43.55
N ARG A 362 9.70 29.40 42.95
CA ARG A 362 8.58 29.99 43.70
C ARG A 362 7.91 28.96 44.62
N GLN A 363 7.73 27.73 44.15
CA GLN A 363 7.12 26.65 44.93
C GLN A 363 8.05 26.15 46.06
N LYS A 364 9.36 26.06 45.79
CA LYS A 364 10.37 25.73 46.80
C LYS A 364 10.49 26.83 47.87
N LYS A 365 10.41 28.10 47.46
CA LYS A 365 10.41 29.26 48.37
C LYS A 365 9.17 29.30 49.26
N LEU A 366 7.99 28.99 48.70
CA LEU A 366 6.74 28.87 49.46
C LEU A 366 6.80 27.71 50.48
N GLN A 367 7.31 26.54 50.09
CA GLN A 367 7.49 25.41 51.02
C GLN A 367 8.47 25.74 52.15
N THR A 368 9.61 26.39 51.86
CA THR A 368 10.53 26.83 52.91
C THR A 368 9.92 27.87 53.84
N GLN A 369 9.03 28.73 53.32
CA GLN A 369 8.36 29.75 54.12
C GLN A 369 7.29 29.15 55.04
N GLU A 370 6.56 28.12 54.60
CA GLU A 370 5.64 27.37 55.46
C GLU A 370 6.35 26.62 56.60
N VAL A 371 7.52 26.02 56.31
CA VAL A 371 8.32 25.32 57.34
C VAL A 371 8.89 26.30 58.38
N VAL A 372 9.35 27.47 57.95
CA VAL A 372 9.82 28.50 58.89
C VAL A 372 8.68 29.04 59.74
N ASN A 373 7.51 29.30 59.14
CA ASN A 373 6.34 29.78 59.88
C ASN A 373 5.83 28.73 60.89
N SER A 374 5.85 27.44 60.54
CA SER A 374 5.48 26.37 61.47
C SER A 374 6.48 26.24 62.62
N MET A 375 7.79 26.38 62.38
CA MET A 375 8.81 26.42 63.44
C MET A 375 8.63 27.62 64.38
N VAL A 376 8.35 28.81 63.85
CA VAL A 376 8.13 30.02 64.67
C VAL A 376 6.89 29.86 65.55
N LEU A 377 5.80 29.31 65.02
CA LEU A 377 4.60 28.98 65.79
C LEU A 377 4.90 27.94 66.89
N SER A 378 5.71 26.92 66.58
CA SER A 378 6.12 25.89 67.54
C SER A 378 6.91 26.50 68.71
N LEU A 379 7.83 27.42 68.43
CA LEU A 379 8.61 28.12 69.44
C LEU A 379 7.78 29.10 70.28
N GLN A 380 6.77 29.73 69.68
CA GLN A 380 5.82 30.56 70.41
C GLN A 380 4.96 29.73 71.37
N VAL A 381 4.53 28.53 70.97
CA VAL A 381 3.79 27.60 71.84
C VAL A 381 4.66 27.12 73.02
N ILE A 382 5.95 26.82 72.79
CA ILE A 382 6.89 26.40 73.84
C ILE A 382 7.16 27.53 74.86
N LYS A 383 7.18 28.79 74.42
CA LYS A 383 7.31 29.95 75.33
C LYS A 383 6.05 30.19 76.16
N PHE A 384 4.87 29.81 75.68
CA PHE A 384 3.61 29.96 76.41
C PHE A 384 3.29 28.78 77.34
N SER A 385 3.93 27.61 77.18
CA SER A 385 3.80 26.45 78.07
C SER A 385 4.80 26.42 79.23
N SER A 386 5.59 27.49 79.40
CA SER A 386 6.64 27.61 80.44
C SER A 386 6.32 28.66 81.51
N PHE A 387 5.04 28.90 81.80
CA PHE A 387 4.58 29.70 82.95
C PHE A 387 3.59 28.93 83.81
#